data_AF-A0A3D2XM10-F1
#
_entry.id   AF-A0A3D2XM10-F1
#
_cell.length_a   1.000
_cell.length_b   1.000
_cell.length_c   1.000
_cell.angle_alpha   90.00
_cell.angle_beta   90.00
_cell.angle_gamma   90.00
#
_symmetry.space_group_name_H-M   'P 1'
#
loop_
_entity.id
_entity.type
_entity.pdbx_description
1 polymer ?
#
loop_
_entity_poly.entity_id
_entity_poly.type
_entity_poly.pdbx_seq_one_letter_code
_entity_poly.pdbx_strand_id
1 'polypeptide(L)'
;MNFKNFPMVSNVVFGRGSFSQIDEIIAPKRQNELAPFIYLIDDVFKENEYLLSKISLAYYDYIIFISSEEEPKTSQVDAMVEQIILNTKSIPSG
;
A
#
# COMPACT_ATOMS: atom_id res chain seq x y z
N MET A 1 -8.06 35.15 -17.26
CA MET A 1 -6.94 34.18 -17.36
C MET A 1 -7.34 32.96 -16.56
N ASN A 2 -7.35 31.76 -17.18
CA ASN A 2 -7.54 30.50 -16.46
C ASN A 2 -6.17 29.85 -16.29
N PHE A 3 -5.73 29.73 -15.04
CA PHE A 3 -4.51 29.02 -14.68
C PHE A 3 -4.87 27.59 -14.31
N LYS A 4 -4.01 26.64 -14.67
CA LYS A 4 -4.21 25.23 -14.36
C LYS A 4 -3.80 24.98 -12.91
N ASN A 5 -4.72 24.46 -12.10
CA ASN A 5 -4.43 24.02 -10.75
C ASN A 5 -3.79 22.62 -10.83
N PHE A 6 -2.54 22.49 -10.38
CA PHE A 6 -1.82 21.23 -10.35
C PHE A 6 -1.77 20.70 -8.90
N PRO A 7 -2.44 19.60 -8.58
CA PRO A 7 -2.33 18.99 -7.26
C PRO A 7 -0.92 18.44 -7.07
N MET A 8 -0.28 18.80 -5.96
CA MET A 8 1.03 18.32 -5.53
C MET A 8 0.86 17.32 -4.37
N VAL A 9 1.84 16.44 -4.19
CA VAL A 9 1.87 15.54 -3.03
C VAL A 9 1.99 16.37 -1.75
N SER A 10 1.09 16.14 -0.80
CA SER A 10 0.97 16.97 0.42
C SER A 10 1.99 16.64 1.51
N ASN A 11 2.46 15.38 1.59
CA ASN A 11 3.40 14.91 2.61
C ASN A 11 4.54 14.13 1.97
N VAL A 12 5.79 14.49 2.28
CA VAL A 12 6.99 13.83 1.79
C VAL A 12 7.93 13.58 2.96
N VAL A 13 8.42 12.36 3.09
CA VAL A 13 9.46 11.97 4.04
C VAL A 13 10.68 11.53 3.26
N PHE A 14 11.83 12.15 3.51
CA PHE A 14 13.06 11.90 2.77
C PHE A 14 14.26 11.75 3.70
N GLY A 15 15.08 10.74 3.44
CA GLY A 15 16.30 10.45 4.21
C GLY A 15 16.59 8.95 4.28
N ARG A 16 17.85 8.59 4.52
CA ARG A 16 18.23 7.19 4.71
C ARG A 16 17.54 6.65 5.96
N GLY A 17 16.79 5.56 5.80
CA GLY A 17 16.04 4.94 6.90
C GLY A 17 14.61 5.45 7.06
N SER A 18 14.14 6.40 6.24
CA SER A 18 12.77 6.93 6.32
C SER A 18 11.68 5.86 6.29
N PHE A 19 11.94 4.71 5.63
CA PHE A 19 11.00 3.60 5.58
C PHE A 19 10.58 3.08 6.96
N SER A 20 11.40 3.23 8.02
CA SER A 20 11.00 2.79 9.36
C SER A 20 9.84 3.60 9.97
N GLN A 21 9.49 4.74 9.38
CA GLN A 21 8.38 5.59 9.84
C GLN A 21 7.03 5.18 9.22
N ILE A 22 7.01 4.12 8.39
CA ILE A 22 5.80 3.69 7.69
C ILE A 22 4.65 3.37 8.67
N ASP A 23 4.94 2.67 9.76
CA ASP A 23 3.95 2.30 10.77
C ASP A 23 3.36 3.54 11.47
N GLU A 24 4.20 4.53 11.79
CA GLU A 24 3.78 5.80 12.40
C GLU A 24 2.90 6.63 11.47
N ILE A 25 3.18 6.60 10.16
CA ILE A 25 2.41 7.33 9.13
C ILE A 25 1.04 6.68 8.89
N ILE A 26 0.99 5.34 8.94
CA ILE A 26 -0.23 4.57 8.65
C ILE A 26 -1.15 4.47 9.87
N ALA A 27 -0.60 4.35 11.08
CA ALA A 27 -1.35 4.22 12.32
C ALA A 27 -2.54 5.19 12.46
N PRO A 28 -2.41 6.52 12.24
CA PRO A 28 -3.54 7.44 12.36
C PRO A 28 -4.59 7.30 11.24
N LYS A 29 -4.29 6.59 10.15
CA LYS A 29 -5.23 6.36 9.04
C LYS A 29 -6.05 5.08 9.20
N ARG A 30 -5.71 4.22 10.18
CA ARG A 30 -6.46 3.00 10.48
C ARG A 30 -7.84 3.36 10.99
N GLN A 31 -8.87 2.94 10.24
CA GLN A 31 -10.25 3.25 10.58
C GLN A 31 -10.78 2.35 11.70
N ASN A 32 -10.46 1.06 11.64
CA ASN A 32 -10.85 0.06 12.64
C ASN A 32 -10.06 -1.25 12.45
N GLU A 33 -10.21 -2.19 13.38
CA GLU A 33 -9.52 -3.49 13.37
C GLU A 33 -9.98 -4.43 12.23
N LEU A 34 -11.16 -4.20 11.64
CA LEU A 34 -11.72 -5.00 10.55
C LEU A 34 -11.36 -4.48 9.16
N ALA A 35 -10.83 -3.26 9.07
CA ALA A 35 -10.46 -2.56 7.85
C ALA A 35 -8.93 -2.63 7.65
N PRO A 36 -8.43 -3.62 6.90
CA PRO A 36 -6.99 -3.86 6.77
C PRO A 36 -6.30 -2.78 5.96
N PHE A 37 -4.99 -2.68 6.12
CA PHE A 37 -4.07 -2.07 5.16
C PHE A 37 -3.50 -3.16 4.26
N ILE A 38 -3.50 -2.90 2.95
CA ILE A 38 -3.03 -3.85 1.94
C ILE A 38 -1.73 -3.31 1.39
N TYR A 39 -0.66 -4.08 1.57
CA TYR A 39 0.67 -3.70 1.13
C TYR A 39 0.93 -4.30 -0.24
N LEU A 40 0.92 -3.47 -1.28
CA LEU A 40 1.30 -3.85 -2.63
C LEU A 40 2.81 -3.72 -2.75
N ILE A 41 3.51 -4.85 -2.85
CA ILE A 41 4.97 -4.89 -2.90
C ILE A 41 5.39 -5.51 -4.23
N ASP A 42 6.41 -4.93 -4.86
CA ASP A 42 7.01 -5.53 -6.05
C ASP A 42 7.61 -6.91 -5.70
N ASP A 43 7.36 -7.91 -6.54
CA ASP A 43 7.75 -9.27 -6.27
C ASP A 43 9.27 -9.52 -6.27
N VAL A 44 10.07 -8.59 -6.80
CA VAL A 44 11.53 -8.56 -6.62
C VAL A 44 11.93 -8.54 -5.14
N PHE A 45 11.06 -8.05 -4.25
CA PHE A 45 11.32 -7.99 -2.81
C PHE A 45 10.79 -9.18 -2.02
N LYS A 46 10.25 -10.23 -2.67
CA LYS A 46 9.75 -11.44 -1.99
C LYS A 46 10.77 -12.07 -1.06
N GLU A 47 12.04 -12.07 -1.44
CA GLU A 47 13.14 -12.66 -0.66
C GLU A 47 13.90 -11.63 0.18
N ASN A 48 13.47 -10.36 0.18
CA ASN A 48 14.14 -9.30 0.93
C ASN A 48 13.62 -9.22 2.37
N GLU A 49 14.10 -10.12 3.23
CA GLU A 49 13.70 -10.19 4.64
C GLU A 49 13.90 -8.86 5.38
N TYR A 50 14.93 -8.08 5.04
CA TYR A 50 15.21 -6.78 5.68
C TYR A 50 14.16 -5.72 5.39
N LEU A 51 13.59 -5.71 4.17
CA LEU A 51 12.50 -4.80 3.83
C LEU A 51 11.19 -5.30 4.46
N LEU A 52 10.92 -6.59 4.32
CA LEU A 52 9.68 -7.20 4.82
C LEU A 52 9.58 -7.13 6.34
N SER A 53 10.69 -7.27 7.07
CA SER A 53 10.71 -7.17 8.53
C SER A 53 10.36 -5.78 9.07
N LYS A 54 10.40 -4.75 8.23
CA LYS A 54 10.03 -3.38 8.60
C LYS A 54 8.56 -3.07 8.37
N ILE A 55 7.82 -3.98 7.75
CA ILE A 55 6.39 -3.84 7.50
C ILE A 55 5.69 -4.59 8.63
N SER A 56 5.17 -3.85 9.61
CA SER A 56 4.43 -4.44 10.72
C SER A 56 2.98 -4.66 10.31
N LEU A 57 2.62 -5.91 10.00
CA LEU A 57 1.22 -6.27 9.72
C LEU A 57 0.40 -6.27 11.01
N ALA A 58 -0.76 -5.62 10.99
CA ALA A 58 -1.70 -5.59 12.10
C ALA A 58 -3.05 -6.20 11.71
N TYR A 59 -3.71 -6.91 12.62
CA TYR A 59 -5.05 -7.47 12.42
C TYR A 59 -5.18 -8.34 11.16
N TYR A 60 -5.93 -7.86 10.17
CA TYR A 60 -6.20 -8.54 8.90
C TYR A 60 -5.35 -7.99 7.75
N ASP A 61 -4.31 -7.20 8.04
CA ASP A 61 -3.38 -6.73 7.03
C ASP A 61 -2.69 -7.89 6.33
N TYR A 62 -2.42 -7.72 5.05
CA TYR A 62 -1.65 -8.69 4.28
C TYR A 62 -0.89 -8.01 3.15
N ILE A 63 0.07 -8.75 2.62
CA ILE A 63 0.94 -8.32 1.53
C ILE A 63 0.47 -9.01 0.25
N ILE A 64 0.36 -8.23 -0.83
CA ILE A 64 0.21 -8.74 -2.18
C ILE A 64 1.50 -8.44 -2.92
N PHE A 65 2.18 -9.48 -3.36
CA PHE A 65 3.34 -9.33 -4.24
C PHE A 65 2.89 -9.23 -5.69
N ILE A 66 3.32 -8.19 -6.39
CA ILE A 66 2.94 -7.89 -7.77
C ILE A 66 4.18 -7.95 -8.64
N SER A 67 4.12 -8.70 -9.72
CA SER A 67 5.15 -8.67 -10.76
C SER A 67 5.04 -7.38 -11.57
N SER A 68 6.17 -6.71 -11.74
CA SER A 68 6.33 -5.53 -12.60
C SER A 68 7.01 -5.86 -13.93
N GLU A 69 7.07 -7.14 -14.33
CA GLU A 69 7.66 -7.57 -15.61
C GLU A 69 6.95 -6.93 -16.82
N GLU A 70 5.62 -6.76 -16.72
CA GLU A 70 4.82 -6.02 -17.70
C GLU A 70 4.21 -4.76 -17.06
N GLU A 71 3.97 -3.74 -17.88
CA GLU A 71 3.24 -2.54 -17.43
C GLU A 71 1.82 -2.88 -16.94
N PRO A 72 1.31 -2.17 -15.92
CA PRO A 72 0.03 -2.47 -15.30
C PRO A 72 -1.13 -2.32 -16.29
N LYS A 73 -1.92 -3.38 -16.44
CA LYS A 73 -3.12 -3.41 -17.30
C LYS A 73 -4.37 -3.13 -16.47
N THR A 74 -5.38 -2.51 -17.08
CA THR A 74 -6.68 -2.25 -16.42
C THR A 74 -7.30 -3.54 -15.89
N SER A 75 -7.26 -4.62 -16.67
CA SER A 75 -7.76 -5.94 -16.28
C SER A 75 -7.10 -6.51 -15.03
N GLN A 76 -5.80 -6.24 -14.84
CA GLN A 76 -5.06 -6.66 -13.64
C GLN A 76 -5.53 -5.88 -12.42
N VAL A 77 -5.67 -4.56 -12.55
CA VAL A 77 -6.15 -3.69 -11.46
C VAL A 77 -7.57 -4.08 -11.05
N ASP A 78 -8.46 -4.26 -12.02
CA ASP A 78 -9.86 -4.63 -11.75
C ASP A 78 -9.96 -5.98 -11.02
N ALA A 79 -9.21 -7.00 -11.49
CA ALA A 79 -9.17 -8.30 -10.83
C ALA A 79 -8.61 -8.23 -9.40
N MET A 80 -7.60 -7.39 -9.17
CA MET A 80 -7.05 -7.17 -7.82
C MET A 80 -8.07 -6.50 -6.90
N VAL A 81 -8.79 -5.50 -7.39
CA VAL A 81 -9.84 -4.81 -6.60
C VAL A 81 -10.94 -5.81 -6.20
N GLU A 82 -11.42 -6.63 -7.13
CA GLU A 82 -12.41 -7.67 -6.83
C GLU A 82 -11.91 -8.67 -5.78
N GLN A 83 -10.67 -9.16 -5.93
CA GLN A 83 -10.06 -10.08 -4.96
C GLN A 83 -9.94 -9.46 -3.57
N ILE A 84 -9.55 -8.19 -3.49
CA ILE A 84 -9.44 -7.47 -2.22
C ILE A 84 -10.81 -7.35 -1.55
N ILE A 85 -11.85 -6.97 -2.30
CA ILE A 85 -13.21 -6.82 -1.77
C ILE A 85 -13.77 -8.16 -1.29
N LEU A 86 -13.51 -9.25 -2.03
CA LEU A 86 -13.97 -10.59 -1.65
C LEU A 86 -13.25 -11.14 -0.40
N ASN A 87 -11.99 -10.78 -0.21
CA ASN A 87 -11.17 -11.29 0.89
C ASN A 87 -11.23 -10.44 2.16
N THR A 88 -11.81 -9.24 2.11
CA THR A 88 -11.86 -8.32 3.25
C THR A 88 -13.28 -8.19 3.79
N LYS A 89 -13.41 -8.14 5.12
CA LYS A 89 -14.72 -7.99 5.81
C LYS A 89 -15.23 -6.55 5.79
N SER A 90 -14.32 -5.60 5.59
CA SER A 90 -14.58 -4.17 5.51
C SER A 90 -13.69 -3.57 4.43
N ILE A 91 -14.08 -2.41 3.91
CA ILE A 91 -13.26 -1.68 2.94
C ILE A 91 -11.91 -1.37 3.60
N PRO A 92 -10.77 -1.63 2.90
CA PRO A 92 -9.45 -1.33 3.43
C PRO A 92 -9.31 0.12 3.93
N SER A 93 -8.53 0.30 5.00
CA SER A 93 -8.29 1.61 5.61
C SER A 93 -7.43 2.54 4.74
N GLY A 94 -6.76 2.01 3.71
CA GLY A 94 -5.95 2.77 2.76
C GLY A 94 -5.67 2.03 1.47
#